data_AF-A0A0Q8QUK8-F1
#
_entry.id   AF-A0A0Q8QUK8-F1
#
_cell.length_a   1.000
_cell.length_b   1.000
_cell.length_c   1.000
_cell.angle_alpha   90.00
_cell.angle_beta   90.00
_cell.angle_gamma   90.00
#
_symmetry.space_group_name_H-M   'P 1'
#
loop_
_entity.id
_entity.type
_entity.pdbx_description
1 polymer ?
#
loop_
_entity_poly.entity_id
_entity_poly.type
_entity_poly.pdbx_seq_one_letter_code
_entity_poly.pdbx_strand_id
1 'polypeptide(L)' 'MNQLITAFNNFIRSFARDEEGAQVVEYALIIAVVSIALVIALRALTTGGGFAAFITRVTTCLTGTAACV' A
#
# COMPACT_ATOMS: atom_id res chain seq x y z
N MET A 1 -27.19 16.44 -13.46
CA MET A 1 -26.24 15.33 -13.23
C MET A 1 -24.83 15.91 -13.32
N ASN A 2 -24.51 16.92 -12.50
CA ASN A 2 -23.30 17.74 -12.67
C ASN A 2 -22.74 18.23 -11.31
N GLN A 3 -23.45 17.93 -10.22
CA GLN A 3 -23.16 18.39 -8.86
C GLN A 3 -21.84 17.81 -8.35
N LEU A 4 -21.57 16.52 -8.65
CA LEU A 4 -20.30 15.87 -8.30
C LEU A 4 -19.09 16.50 -9.01
N ILE A 5 -19.24 16.84 -10.30
CA ILE A 5 -18.14 17.45 -11.08
C ILE A 5 -17.87 18.87 -10.57
N THR A 6 -18.91 19.65 -10.29
CA THR A 6 -18.78 21.00 -9.73
C THR A 6 -18.19 20.97 -8.32
N ALA A 7 -18.60 20.01 -7.48
CA ALA A 7 -18.04 19.81 -6.14
C ALA A 7 -16.55 19.44 -6.20
N PHE A 8 -16.17 18.53 -7.11
CA PHE A 8 -14.78 18.13 -7.30
C PHE A 8 -13.91 19.28 -7.83
N ASN A 9 -14.43 20.07 -8.77
CA ASN A 9 -13.72 21.22 -9.33
C ASN A 9 -13.53 22.34 -8.27
N ASN A 10 -14.53 22.55 -7.40
CA ASN A 10 -14.43 23.50 -6.29
C ASN A 10 -13.46 23.02 -5.20
N PHE A 11 -13.41 21.72 -4.94
CA PHE A 11 -12.43 21.10 -4.03
C PHE A 11 -11.00 21.33 -4.53
N ILE A 12 -10.70 20.99 -5.79
CA ILE A 12 -9.38 21.23 -6.41
C ILE A 12 -8.99 22.72 -6.34
N ARG A 13 -9.95 23.62 -6.55
CA ARG A 13 -9.71 25.07 -6.52
C ARG A 13 -9.51 25.63 -5.12
N SER A 14 -10.11 25.04 -4.09
CA SER A 14 -9.87 25.36 -2.68
C SER A 14 -8.50 24.85 -2.24
N PHE A 15 -8.14 23.61 -2.63
CA PHE A 15 -6.82 23.02 -2.35
C PHE A 15 -5.68 23.81 -3.00
N ALA A 16 -5.89 24.36 -4.19
CA ALA A 16 -4.90 25.21 -4.86
C ALA A 16 -4.81 26.64 -4.28
N ARG A 17 -5.72 27.03 -3.38
CA ARG A 17 -5.74 28.35 -2.73
C ARG A 17 -5.35 28.33 -1.26
N ASP A 18 -5.40 27.17 -0.61
CA ASP A 18 -5.01 26.98 0.79
C ASP A 18 -3.52 26.61 0.88
N GLU A 19 -2.65 27.63 0.89
CA GLU A 19 -1.19 27.49 1.05
C GLU A 19 -0.80 26.90 2.43
N GLU A 20 -1.72 26.88 3.43
CA GLU A 20 -1.49 26.25 4.74
C GLU A 20 -1.71 24.73 4.73
N GLY A 21 -2.42 24.19 3.72
CA GLY A 21 -2.62 22.75 3.52
C GLY A 21 -1.59 22.11 2.59
N ALA A 22 -0.84 22.91 1.83
CA ALA A 22 0.21 22.45 0.91
C ALA A 22 1.28 21.60 1.63
N GLN A 23 1.54 21.89 2.91
CA GLN A 23 2.46 21.14 3.75
C GLN A 23 1.93 19.75 4.14
N VAL A 24 0.61 19.59 4.34
CA VAL A 24 0.00 18.28 4.64
C VAL A 24 -0.06 17.39 3.39
N VAL A 25 -0.24 18.01 2.22
CA VAL A 25 -0.24 17.31 0.92
C VAL A 25 1.13 16.73 0.57
N GLU A 26 2.23 17.40 0.91
CA GLU A 26 3.59 16.86 0.68
C GLU A 26 3.81 15.51 1.40
N TYR A 27 3.44 15.42 2.68
CA TYR A 27 3.56 14.16 3.42
C TYR A 27 2.52 13.12 2.98
N ALA A 28 1.33 13.54 2.58
CA ALA A 28 0.31 12.64 2.04
C ALA A 28 0.76 11.97 0.73
N LEU A 29 1.46 12.71 -0.13
CA LEU A 29 2.03 12.18 -1.38
C LEU A 29 3.08 11.10 -1.09
N ILE A 30 3.97 11.35 -0.11
CA ILE A 30 4.98 10.39 0.32
C ILE A 30 4.30 9.11 0.84
N ILE A 31 3.28 9.23 1.70
CA ILE A 31 2.52 8.08 2.23
C ILE A 31 1.85 7.30 1.11
N ALA A 32 1.25 7.97 0.12
CA ALA A 32 0.59 7.31 -1.01
C ALA A 32 1.58 6.50 -1.86
N VAL A 33 2.73 7.08 -2.22
CA VAL A 33 3.77 6.40 -3.02
C VAL A 33 4.34 5.21 -2.25
N VAL A 34 4.68 5.38 -0.97
CA VAL A 34 5.20 4.29 -0.12
C VAL A 34 4.17 3.17 0.04
N SER A 35 2.89 3.50 0.22
CA SER A 35 1.82 2.50 0.35
C SER A 35 1.67 1.66 -0.92
N ILE A 36 1.71 2.28 -2.11
CA ILE A 36 1.65 1.57 -3.38
C ILE A 36 2.88 0.67 -3.56
N ALA A 37 4.07 1.17 -3.24
CA ALA A 37 5.31 0.39 -3.30
C ALA A 37 5.26 -0.84 -2.38
N LEU A 38 4.75 -0.68 -1.15
CA LEU A 38 4.55 -1.79 -0.22
C LEU A 38 3.56 -2.82 -0.75
N VAL A 39 2.43 -2.41 -1.34
CA VAL A 39 1.47 -3.34 -1.94
C VAL A 39 2.12 -4.14 -3.08
N ILE A 40 2.95 -3.51 -3.92
CA ILE A 40 3.66 -4.19 -5.01
C ILE A 40 4.71 -5.16 -4.46
N ALA A 41 5.50 -4.72 -3.46
CA ALA A 41 6.50 -5.56 -2.81
C ALA A 41 5.88 -6.78 -2.12
N LEU A 42 4.78 -6.58 -1.39
CA LEU A 42 4.02 -7.67 -0.75
C LEU A 42 3.34 -8.57 -1.79
N ARG A 43 2.91 -8.02 -2.92
CA ARG A 43 2.38 -8.83 -4.04
C ARG A 43 3.41 -9.83 -4.52
N ALA A 44 4.68 -9.44 -4.67
CA ALA A 44 5.75 -10.38 -5.06
C ALA A 44 5.88 -11.56 -4.07
N LEU A 45 5.69 -11.31 -2.76
CA LEU A 45 5.66 -12.36 -1.73
C LEU A 45 4.44 -13.27 -1.87
N THR A 46 3.28 -12.74 -2.28
CA THR A 46 2.04 -13.52 -2.43
C THR A 46 1.91 -14.26 -3.77
N THR A 47 2.42 -13.71 -4.88
CA THR A 47 2.26 -14.28 -6.22
C THR A 47 3.32 -15.32 -6.56
N GLY A 48 4.51 -15.23 -5.97
CA GLY A 48 5.62 -16.16 -6.23
C GLY A 48 5.63 -17.40 -5.34
N GLY A 49 4.69 -17.55 -4.40
CA GLY A 49 4.60 -18.70 -3.48
C GLY A 49 5.77 -18.84 -2.50
N GLY A 50 6.86 -18.08 -2.65
CA GLY A 50 8.08 -18.20 -1.84
C GLY A 50 7.84 -17.93 -0.34
N PHE A 51 6.98 -16.96 0.00
CA PHE A 51 6.61 -16.73 1.38
C PHE A 51 5.77 -17.88 1.96
N ALA A 52 4.82 -18.41 1.18
CA ALA A 52 4.03 -19.58 1.59
C ALA A 52 4.90 -20.84 1.75
N ALA A 53 5.89 -21.04 0.86
CA ALA A 53 6.86 -22.12 0.94
C ALA A 53 7.77 -21.96 2.17
N PHE A 54 8.21 -20.74 2.48
CA PHE A 54 8.95 -20.43 3.70
C PHE A 54 8.15 -20.75 4.96
N ILE A 55 6.89 -20.27 5.04
CA ILE A 55 6.00 -20.59 6.16
C ILE A 55 5.79 -22.10 6.29
N THR A 56 5.53 -22.80 5.19
CA THR A 56 5.36 -24.27 5.17
C THR A 56 6.61 -24.99 5.68
N ARG A 57 7.80 -24.51 5.31
CA ARG A 57 9.08 -25.07 5.78
C ARG A 57 9.26 -24.83 7.28
N VAL A 58 9.00 -23.62 7.75
CA VAL A 58 9.04 -23.28 9.18
C VAL A 58 8.03 -24.10 9.98
N THR A 59 6.79 -24.24 9.50
CA THR A 59 5.77 -25.09 10.14
C THR A 59 6.23 -26.53 10.22
N THR A 60 6.70 -27.12 9.11
CA THR A 60 7.22 -28.50 9.07
C THR A 60 8.35 -28.71 10.07
N CYS A 61 9.25 -27.73 10.18
CA CYS A 61 10.35 -27.73 11.13
C CYS A 61 9.89 -27.68 12.59
N LEU A 62 8.89 -26.87 12.88
CA LEU A 62 8.37 -26.71 14.23
C LEU A 62 7.47 -27.87 14.66
N THR A 63 6.79 -28.54 13.73
CA THR A 63 5.90 -29.67 14.01
C THR A 63 6.59 -31.03 14.02
N GLY A 64 7.89 -31.07 13.70
CA GLY A 64 8.71 -32.29 13.79
C GLY A 64 8.34 -33.38 12.78
N THR A 65 7.64 -33.03 11.69
CA THR A 65 7.13 -33.99 10.71
C THR A 65 8.14 -34.39 9.63
N ALA A 66 9.26 -33.65 9.48
CA ALA A 66 10.39 -34.01 8.61
C ALA A 66 11.69 -33.26 9.00
N ALA A 67 12.84 -33.74 8.51
CA ALA A 67 14.13 -33.07 8.68
C ALA A 67 14.17 -31.76 7.88
N CYS A 68 14.56 -30.67 8.55
CA CYS A 68 14.76 -29.35 7.95
C CYS A 68 16.02 -29.30 7.10
N VAL A 69 15.95 -29.86 5.90
CA VAL A 69 17.03 -29.77 4.89
C VAL A 69 16.64 -28.87 3.74
#